data_AF-A9MMY2-F1
#
_entry.id   AF-A9MMY2-F1
#
_cell.length_a   1.000
_cell.length_b   1.000
_cell.length_c   1.000
_cell.angle_alpha   90.00
_cell.angle_beta   90.00
_cell.angle_gamma   90.00
#
_symmetry.space_group_name_H-M   'P 1'
#
loop_
_entity.id
_entity.type
_entity.pdbx_description
1 polymer ?
#
loop_
_entity_poly.entity_id
_entity_poly.type
_entity_poly.pdbx_seq_one_letter_code
_entity_poly.pdbx_strand_id
1 'polypeptide(L)'
;MVRVYQLRDSKAIDAADYQTLLRKADTVLNDDVLASKELLVMPNGSVTLNMPMDEDAQFVAVVGLFNRPDQKDNRWRLVLTRDDLDPDKPRIIELGDGWLSLVPVKE
;
A
#
# COMPACT_ATOMS: atom_id res chain seq x y z
N MET A 1 1.66 -9.20 -7.09
CA MET A 1 2.06 -7.80 -7.41
C MET A 1 1.61 -6.92 -6.28
N VAL A 2 2.41 -5.93 -5.90
CA VAL A 2 2.04 -4.91 -4.90
C VAL A 2 2.10 -3.54 -5.56
N ARG A 3 1.12 -2.69 -5.27
CA ARG A 3 1.11 -1.28 -5.65
C ARG A 3 1.26 -0.43 -4.41
N VAL A 4 2.17 0.53 -4.45
CA VAL A 4 2.39 1.51 -3.39
C VAL A 4 2.00 2.87 -3.92
N TYR A 5 1.20 3.61 -3.16
CA TYR A 5 0.74 4.95 -3.50
C TYR A 5 1.11 5.91 -2.39
N GLN A 6 1.59 7.09 -2.76
CA GLN A 6 1.65 8.24 -1.88
C GLN A 6 0.43 9.13 -2.18
N LEU A 7 -0.32 9.48 -1.15
CA LEU A 7 -1.62 10.11 -1.27
C LEU A 7 -1.71 11.41 -0.46
N ARG A 8 -2.43 12.40 -0.99
CA ARG A 8 -2.83 13.61 -0.27
C ARG A 8 -3.96 13.33 0.75
N ASP A 9 -4.93 12.50 0.38
CA ASP A 9 -6.08 12.10 1.20
C ASP A 9 -6.30 10.57 1.11
N SER A 10 -6.81 9.95 2.18
CA SER A 10 -7.09 8.50 2.23
C SER A 10 -8.52 8.13 1.82
N LYS A 11 -9.45 9.08 1.71
CA LYS A 11 -10.88 8.78 1.48
C LYS A 11 -11.14 7.91 0.25
N ALA A 12 -10.50 8.21 -0.88
CA ALA A 12 -10.70 7.47 -2.12
C ALA A 12 -10.17 6.03 -2.01
N ILE A 13 -8.99 5.84 -1.43
CA ILE A 13 -8.41 4.51 -1.23
C ILE A 13 -9.22 3.68 -0.21
N ASP A 14 -9.75 4.34 0.82
CA ASP A 14 -10.54 3.69 1.87
C ASP A 14 -11.92 3.26 1.36
N ALA A 15 -12.57 4.08 0.53
CA ALA A 15 -13.89 3.79 -0.03
C ALA A 15 -13.85 2.77 -1.18
N ALA A 16 -12.73 2.67 -1.91
CA ALA A 16 -12.63 1.79 -3.06
C ALA A 16 -12.56 0.30 -2.68
N ASP A 17 -13.32 -0.53 -3.39
CA ASP A 17 -13.24 -1.98 -3.26
C ASP A 17 -12.05 -2.57 -4.05
N TYR A 18 -11.79 -3.85 -3.84
CA TYR A 18 -10.68 -4.56 -4.49
C TYR A 18 -10.76 -4.52 -6.03
N GLN A 19 -11.95 -4.75 -6.60
CA GLN A 19 -12.12 -4.79 -8.07
C GLN A 19 -11.87 -3.43 -8.71
N THR A 20 -12.29 -2.37 -8.02
CA THR A 20 -12.09 -0.98 -8.41
C THR A 20 -10.61 -0.64 -8.41
N LEU A 21 -9.88 -0.95 -7.35
CA LEU A 21 -8.43 -0.69 -7.30
C LEU A 21 -7.63 -1.58 -8.26
N LEU A 22 -8.10 -2.80 -8.54
CA LEU A 22 -7.46 -3.67 -9.52
C LEU A 22 -7.55 -3.10 -10.94
N ARG A 23 -8.72 -2.58 -11.34
CA ARG A 23 -9.02 -2.22 -12.73
C ARG A 23 -8.99 -0.72 -13.04
N LYS A 24 -9.26 0.12 -12.04
CA LYS A 24 -9.57 1.56 -12.20
C LYS A 24 -8.88 2.44 -11.14
N ALA A 25 -7.81 1.96 -10.49
CA ALA A 25 -7.08 2.76 -9.49
C ALA A 25 -6.69 4.14 -10.01
N ASP A 26 -6.15 4.22 -11.23
CA ASP A 26 -5.71 5.48 -11.83
C ASP A 26 -6.85 6.48 -12.05
N THR A 27 -8.09 6.01 -12.19
CA THR A 27 -9.27 6.88 -12.34
C THR A 27 -9.86 7.27 -10.99
N VAL A 28 -9.90 6.34 -10.04
CA VAL A 28 -10.59 6.55 -8.74
C VAL A 28 -9.71 7.28 -7.74
N LEU A 29 -8.40 7.10 -7.81
CA LEU A 29 -7.44 7.75 -6.91
C LEU A 29 -6.80 9.00 -7.52
N ASN A 30 -7.02 9.29 -8.82
CA ASN A 30 -6.23 10.23 -9.63
C ASN A 30 -5.87 11.54 -8.91
N ASP A 31 -6.88 12.20 -8.34
CA ASP A 31 -6.72 13.53 -7.76
C ASP A 31 -5.94 13.51 -6.44
N ASP A 32 -5.89 12.35 -5.77
CA ASP A 32 -5.21 12.15 -4.49
C ASP A 32 -3.80 11.57 -4.65
N VAL A 33 -3.47 10.91 -5.77
CA VAL A 33 -2.16 10.26 -5.98
C VAL A 33 -1.08 11.27 -6.34
N LEU A 34 -0.04 11.32 -5.52
CA LEU A 34 1.17 12.11 -5.74
C LEU A 34 2.23 11.30 -6.46
N ALA A 35 2.40 10.06 -6.03
CA ALA A 35 3.36 9.13 -6.60
C ALA A 35 2.83 7.71 -6.48
N SER A 36 3.20 6.85 -7.43
CA SER A 36 2.87 5.43 -7.39
C SER A 36 4.05 4.56 -7.81
N LYS A 37 4.09 3.34 -7.28
CA LYS A 37 5.10 2.33 -7.63
C LYS A 37 4.49 0.94 -7.65
N GLU A 38 4.77 0.19 -8.71
CA GLU A 38 4.43 -1.23 -8.80
C GLU A 38 5.65 -2.08 -8.48
N LEU A 39 5.45 -3.14 -7.69
CA LEU A 39 6.48 -4.04 -7.20
C LEU A 39 6.08 -5.51 -7.40
N LEU A 40 6.92 -6.26 -8.10
CA LEU A 40 6.77 -7.70 -8.22
C LEU A 40 7.54 -8.39 -7.08
N VAL A 41 6.80 -9.00 -6.15
CA VAL A 41 7.38 -9.81 -5.08
C VAL A 41 7.26 -11.27 -5.48
N MET A 42 8.41 -11.95 -5.57
CA MET A 42 8.47 -13.39 -5.85
C MET A 42 8.08 -14.20 -4.60
N PRO A 43 7.48 -15.39 -4.75
CA PRO A 43 7.22 -16.28 -3.62
C PRO A 43 8.50 -16.55 -2.82
N ASN A 44 8.42 -16.48 -1.48
CA ASN A 44 9.55 -16.61 -0.56
C ASN A 44 10.68 -15.58 -0.77
N GLY A 45 10.43 -14.54 -1.57
CA GLY A 45 11.35 -13.43 -1.79
C GLY A 45 10.96 -12.20 -0.97
N SER A 46 11.82 -11.20 -1.00
CA SER A 46 11.56 -9.86 -0.46
C SER A 46 11.97 -8.81 -1.47
N VAL A 47 11.35 -7.64 -1.37
CA VAL A 47 11.66 -6.45 -2.18
C VAL A 47 11.77 -5.27 -1.22
N THR A 48 12.80 -4.45 -1.42
CA THR A 48 12.93 -3.17 -0.71
C THR A 48 12.48 -2.06 -1.65
N LEU A 49 11.59 -1.18 -1.15
CA LEU A 49 11.23 0.06 -1.83
C LEU A 49 11.92 1.21 -1.11
N ASN A 50 12.78 1.93 -1.82
CA ASN A 50 13.31 3.20 -1.38
C ASN A 50 12.94 4.25 -2.44
N MET A 51 12.12 5.22 -2.03
CA MET A 51 11.71 6.34 -2.88
C MET A 51 11.51 7.58 -2.01
N PRO A 52 11.79 8.78 -2.55
CA PRO A 52 11.50 10.02 -1.83
C PRO A 52 9.99 10.12 -1.55
N MET A 53 9.66 10.66 -0.38
CA MET A 53 8.27 11.00 -0.04
C MET A 53 7.97 12.40 -0.57
N ASP A 54 6.88 12.52 -1.31
CA ASP A 54 6.36 13.80 -1.79
C ASP A 54 6.01 14.70 -0.58
N GLU A 55 6.28 15.99 -0.69
CA GLU A 55 6.08 16.94 0.40
C GLU A 55 4.61 17.01 0.82
N ASP A 56 3.69 16.87 -0.13
CA ASP A 56 2.25 16.92 0.09
C ASP A 56 1.68 15.56 0.57
N ALA A 57 2.48 14.49 0.60
CA ALA A 57 2.00 13.17 0.98
C ALA A 57 1.67 13.11 2.47
N GLN A 58 0.43 12.74 2.78
CA GLN A 58 -0.07 12.52 4.14
C GLN A 58 -0.27 11.03 4.44
N PHE A 59 -0.47 10.23 3.40
CA PHE A 59 -0.71 8.79 3.53
C PHE A 59 0.12 7.99 2.52
N VAL A 60 0.48 6.77 2.93
CA VAL A 60 1.05 5.75 2.05
C VAL A 60 0.15 4.54 2.05
N ALA A 61 -0.44 4.22 0.89
CA ALA A 61 -1.26 3.03 0.72
C ALA A 61 -0.45 1.92 0.04
N VAL A 62 -0.55 0.71 0.59
CA VAL A 62 0.07 -0.50 0.05
C VAL A 62 -1.04 -1.49 -0.29
N VAL A 63 -1.16 -1.83 -1.57
CA VAL A 63 -2.25 -2.66 -2.11
C VAL A 63 -1.66 -3.94 -2.70
N GLY A 64 -2.03 -5.08 -2.12
CA GLY A 64 -1.68 -6.40 -2.63
C GLY A 64 -2.69 -6.87 -3.67
N LEU A 65 -2.24 -7.05 -4.90
CA LEU A 65 -3.06 -7.60 -5.99
C LEU A 65 -2.94 -9.13 -5.99
N PHE A 66 -3.73 -9.77 -5.13
CA PHE A 66 -3.78 -11.21 -4.95
C PHE A 66 -4.80 -11.89 -5.86
N ASN A 67 -4.54 -13.16 -6.22
CA ASN A 67 -5.54 -13.97 -6.92
C ASN A 67 -6.78 -14.26 -6.05
N ARG A 68 -6.57 -14.40 -4.73
CA ARG A 68 -7.61 -14.64 -3.72
C ARG A 68 -7.39 -13.70 -2.52
N PRO A 69 -7.82 -12.44 -2.62
CA PRO A 69 -7.64 -11.48 -1.53
C PRO A 69 -8.59 -11.76 -0.36
N ASP A 70 -8.13 -11.49 0.85
CA ASP A 70 -8.94 -11.50 2.06
C ASP A 70 -9.80 -10.22 2.14
N GLN A 71 -10.90 -10.22 1.40
CA GLN A 71 -11.84 -9.09 1.37
C GLN A 71 -12.72 -9.01 2.62
N LYS A 72 -12.84 -10.10 3.39
CA LYS A 72 -13.70 -10.14 4.58
C LYS A 72 -13.13 -9.24 5.68
N ASP A 73 -11.83 -9.36 5.93
CA ASP A 73 -11.14 -8.58 6.95
C ASP A 73 -10.35 -7.40 6.34
N ASN A 74 -10.53 -7.15 5.03
CA ASN A 74 -9.90 -6.08 4.26
C ASN A 74 -8.36 -6.07 4.33
N ARG A 75 -7.74 -7.23 4.56
CA ARG A 75 -6.29 -7.34 4.79
C ARG A 75 -5.46 -7.30 3.51
N TRP A 76 -6.07 -7.12 2.35
CA TRP A 76 -5.35 -7.00 1.08
C TRP A 76 -4.77 -5.59 0.84
N ARG A 77 -5.11 -4.62 1.70
CA ARG A 77 -4.55 -3.26 1.68
C ARG A 77 -4.08 -2.83 3.07
N LEU A 78 -3.11 -1.93 3.09
CA LEU A 78 -2.68 -1.18 4.26
C LEU A 78 -2.66 0.31 3.91
N VAL A 79 -3.06 1.16 4.83
CA VAL A 79 -2.96 2.61 4.72
C VAL A 79 -2.21 3.10 5.95
N LEU A 80 -1.04 3.69 5.71
CA LEU A 80 -0.15 4.24 6.74
C LEU A 80 -0.24 5.76 6.67
N THR A 81 -0.29 6.41 7.82
CA THR A 81 -0.11 7.87 7.89
C THR A 81 1.37 8.20 7.74
N ARG A 82 1.67 9.45 7.41
CA ARG A 82 3.06 9.95 7.37
C ARG A 82 3.79 9.73 8.71
N ASP A 83 3.08 9.88 9.83
CA ASP A 83 3.64 9.72 11.18
C ASP A 83 3.96 8.24 11.52
N ASP A 84 3.39 7.28 10.78
CA ASP A 84 3.72 5.86 10.91
C ASP A 84 5.07 5.48 10.25
N LEU A 85 5.71 6.42 9.56
CA LEU A 85 6.93 6.22 8.79
C LEU A 85 8.11 6.91 9.44
N ASP A 86 9.22 6.19 9.57
CA ASP A 86 10.49 6.70 10.10
C ASP A 86 11.43 6.99 8.91
N PRO A 87 12.16 8.12 8.90
CA PRO A 87 13.04 8.50 7.81
C PRO A 87 14.23 7.56 7.62
N ASP A 88 14.65 6.88 8.69
CA ASP A 88 15.84 6.03 8.71
C ASP A 88 15.49 4.53 8.82
N LYS A 89 14.33 4.21 9.41
CA LYS A 89 13.90 2.83 9.66
C LYS A 89 12.73 2.42 8.75
N PRO A 90 12.93 1.44 7.85
CA PRO A 90 11.85 0.98 6.98
C PRO A 90 10.78 0.22 7.76
N ARG A 91 9.51 0.40 7.37
CA ARG A 91 8.42 -0.48 7.80
C ARG A 91 8.50 -1.80 7.05
N ILE A 92 8.33 -2.90 7.77
CA ILE A 92 8.29 -4.25 7.19
C ILE A 92 6.83 -4.64 7.01
N ILE A 93 6.48 -5.03 5.79
CA ILE A 93 5.15 -5.54 5.44
C ILE A 93 5.32 -6.99 5.00
N GLU A 94 4.66 -7.90 5.71
CA GLU A 94 4.58 -9.31 5.35
C GLU A 94 3.45 -9.54 4.36
N LEU A 95 3.75 -10.32 3.32
CA LEU A 95 2.78 -10.76 2.32
C LEU A 95 2.48 -12.24 2.58
N GLY A 96 1.23 -12.54 2.89
CA GLY A 96 0.73 -13.90 2.99
C GLY A 96 -0.16 -14.30 1.82
N ASP A 97 -0.88 -15.42 1.98
CA ASP A 97 -1.85 -15.88 0.98
C ASP A 97 -3.12 -15.04 1.01
N GLY A 98 -3.10 -13.94 0.24
CA GLY A 98 -4.26 -13.05 0.10
C GLY A 98 -4.30 -11.87 1.06
N TRP A 99 -3.28 -11.67 1.89
CA TRP A 99 -3.24 -10.64 2.92
C TRP A 99 -1.87 -9.96 3.05
N LEU A 100 -1.90 -8.76 3.61
CA LEU A 100 -0.77 -7.95 4.03
C LEU A 100 -0.85 -7.79 5.56
N SER A 101 0.30 -7.81 6.22
CA SER A 101 0.41 -7.48 7.64
C SER A 101 1.57 -6.54 7.86
N LEU A 102 1.32 -5.49 8.64
CA LEU A 102 2.35 -4.57 9.06
C LEU A 102 3.05 -5.14 10.30
N VAL A 103 4.35 -5.39 10.19
CA VAL A 103 5.11 -5.91 11.32
C VAL A 103 5.25 -4.79 12.37
N PRO A 104 4.97 -5.08 13.66
CA PRO A 104 5.18 -4.12 14.74
C PRO A 104 6.66 -3.71 14.83
N VAL A 105 6.91 -2.43 15.09
CA VAL A 105 8.25 -1.96 15.43
C VAL A 105 8.58 -2.50 16.83
N LYS A 106 9.65 -3.28 16.97
CA LYS A 106 10.13 -3.70 18.29
C LYS A 106 10.80 -2.49 18.96
N GLU A 107 10.40 -2.21 20.20
CA GLU A 107 11.06 -1.23 21.08
C GLU A 107 12.52 -1.60 21.37
#